data_AF-B9TQR0-F1
#
_entry.id   AF-B9TQR0-F1
#
_cell.length_a   1.000
_cell.length_b   1.000
_cell.length_c   1.000
_cell.angle_alpha   90.00
_cell.angle_beta   90.00
_cell.angle_gamma   90.00
#
_symmetry.space_group_name_H-M   'P 1'
#
loop_
_entity.id
_entity.type
_entity.pdbx_description
1 polymer ?
#
loop_
_entity_poly.entity_id
_entity_poly.type
_entity_poly.pdbx_seq_one_letter_code
_entity_poly.pdbx_strand_id
1 'polypeptide(L)' 'MSPKTVIAILAAVSARLREGGALYQFTYGLRCPIPHRLLDRYGFKATLQGQVLRNFPPARVYKIVRRRPIKSPAAAT' A
#
# COMPACT_ATOMS: atom_id res chain seq x y z
N MET A 1 -3.17 11.87 -11.16
CA MET A 1 -1.91 11.97 -10.38
C MET A 1 -0.78 11.42 -11.23
N SER A 2 0.37 12.09 -11.29
CA SER A 2 1.48 11.61 -12.12
C SER A 2 2.11 10.34 -11.52
N PRO A 3 2.62 9.41 -12.34
CA PRO A 3 3.37 8.25 -11.84
C PRO A 3 4.57 8.63 -10.96
N LYS A 4 5.25 9.76 -11.27
CA LYS A 4 6.38 10.28 -10.48
C LYS A 4 5.96 10.61 -9.04
N THR A 5 4.80 11.24 -8.88
CA THR A 5 4.27 11.58 -7.55
C THR A 5 3.96 10.33 -6.73
N VAL A 6 3.37 9.29 -7.36
CA VAL A 6 3.07 8.02 -6.68
C VAL A 6 4.36 7.35 -6.19
N ILE A 7 5.40 7.32 -7.03
CA ILE A 7 6.72 6.78 -6.70
C ILE A 7 7.34 7.53 -5.52
N ALA A 8 7.32 8.86 -5.54
CA ALA A 8 7.86 9.68 -4.45
C ALA A 8 7.13 9.41 -3.11
N ILE A 9 5.80 9.29 -3.13
CA ILE A 9 5.03 8.96 -1.92
C ILE A 9 5.38 7.56 -1.42
N LEU A 10 5.40 6.55 -2.30
CA LEU A 10 5.74 5.18 -1.90
C LEU A 10 7.15 5.08 -1.30
N ALA A 11 8.12 5.80 -1.87
CA ALA A 11 9.48 5.87 -1.33
C ALA A 11 9.48 6.50 0.08
N ALA A 12 8.81 7.63 0.25
CA ALA A 12 8.73 8.33 1.52
C ALA A 12 7.99 7.51 2.60
N VAL A 13 6.93 6.80 2.23
CA VAL A 13 6.18 5.90 3.11
C VAL A 13 7.04 4.69 3.49
N SER A 14 7.72 4.05 2.54
CA SER A 14 8.58 2.89 2.82
C SER A 14 9.73 3.24 3.78
N ALA A 15 10.30 4.44 3.65
CA ALA A 15 11.36 4.92 4.54
C ALA A 15 10.88 5.17 5.99
N ARG A 16 9.59 5.49 6.21
CA ARG A 16 9.06 5.90 7.53
C ARG A 16 8.19 4.84 8.20
N LEU A 17 7.55 3.97 7.43
CA LEU A 17 6.60 3.00 7.93
C LEU A 17 7.36 1.77 8.44
N ARG A 18 7.20 1.43 9.72
CA ARG A 18 7.78 0.21 10.30
C ARG A 18 7.34 -1.05 9.55
N GLU A 19 8.08 -2.13 9.71
CA GLU A 19 7.69 -3.44 9.18
C GLU A 19 6.31 -3.88 9.69
N GLY A 20 5.46 -4.37 8.79
CA GLY A 20 4.07 -4.70 9.08
C GLY A 20 3.17 -3.49 9.36
N GLY A 21 3.69 -2.27 9.30
CA GLY A 21 2.90 -1.04 9.38
C GLY A 21 1.96 -0.92 8.17
N ALA A 22 0.88 -0.14 8.34
CA ALA A 22 -0.14 0.04 7.32
C ALA A 22 -0.43 1.52 7.04
N LEU A 23 -0.64 1.85 5.78
CA LEU A 23 -1.24 3.08 5.28
C LEU A 23 -2.68 2.79 4.85
N TYR A 24 -3.61 3.68 5.17
CA TYR A 24 -4.98 3.62 4.66
C TYR A 24 -5.18 4.70 3.59
N GLN A 25 -5.50 4.28 2.38
CA GLN A 25 -5.76 5.17 1.25
C GLN A 25 -7.21 5.05 0.83
N PHE A 26 -7.95 6.16 0.87
CA PHE A 26 -9.27 6.22 0.25
C PHE A 26 -9.15 6.73 -1.19
N THR A 27 -10.04 6.29 -2.07
CA THR A 27 -10.12 6.75 -3.47
C THR A 27 -11.56 6.71 -3.94
N TYR A 28 -11.94 7.62 -4.82
CA TYR A 28 -13.22 7.56 -5.53
C TYR A 28 -13.18 6.65 -6.77
N GLY A 29 -11.99 6.16 -7.12
CA GLY A 29 -11.81 5.26 -8.26
C GLY A 29 -12.29 3.83 -8.00
N LEU A 30 -12.67 3.14 -9.07
CA LEU A 30 -13.07 1.73 -9.04
C LEU A 30 -11.89 0.76 -8.83
N ARG A 31 -10.65 1.22 -8.67
CA ARG A 31 -9.47 0.34 -8.48
C ARG A 31 -8.48 0.99 -7.50
N CYS A 32 -7.54 0.20 -7.01
CA CYS A 32 -6.43 0.72 -6.20
C CYS A 32 -5.67 1.76 -7.04
N PRO A 33 -5.41 2.98 -6.51
CA PRO A 33 -4.72 4.04 -7.25
C PRO A 33 -3.23 3.73 -7.46
N ILE A 34 -2.72 2.65 -6.85
CA ILE A 34 -1.32 2.24 -6.91
C ILE A 34 -1.19 0.97 -7.76
N PRO A 35 -0.46 1.01 -8.89
CA PRO A 35 -0.19 -0.17 -9.70
C PRO A 35 0.50 -1.28 -8.92
N HIS A 36 0.13 -2.53 -9.19
CA HIS A 36 0.68 -3.72 -8.53
C HIS A 36 2.22 -3.77 -8.60
N ARG A 37 2.79 -3.46 -9.77
CA ARG A 37 4.25 -3.39 -9.97
C ARG A 37 4.96 -2.44 -9.00
N LEU A 38 4.32 -1.31 -8.67
CA LEU A 38 4.88 -0.36 -7.70
C LEU A 38 4.71 -0.88 -6.27
N LEU A 39 3.58 -1.51 -5.95
CA LEU A 39 3.41 -2.16 -4.65
C LEU A 39 4.49 -3.22 -4.42
N ASP A 40 4.76 -4.07 -5.41
CA ASP A 40 5.80 -5.10 -5.29
C ASP A 40 7.20 -4.50 -5.17
N ARG A 41 7.54 -3.51 -6.03
CA ARG A 41 8.84 -2.83 -5.99
C ARG A 41 9.16 -2.22 -4.63
N TYR A 42 8.16 -1.67 -3.95
CA TYR A 42 8.32 -1.03 -2.64
C TYR A 42 7.98 -1.96 -1.46
N GLY A 43 7.70 -3.24 -1.71
CA GLY A 43 7.43 -4.23 -0.67
C GLY A 43 6.10 -4.02 0.05
N PHE A 44 5.08 -3.56 -0.65
CA PHE A 44 3.73 -3.35 -0.12
C PHE A 44 2.73 -4.40 -0.59
N LYS A 45 1.65 -4.58 0.18
CA LYS A 45 0.46 -5.35 -0.18
C LYS A 45 -0.76 -4.48 0.02
N ALA A 46 -1.53 -4.24 -1.03
CA ALA A 46 -2.81 -3.53 -0.95
C ALA A 46 -3.96 -4.53 -0.83
N THR A 47 -4.90 -4.24 0.07
CA THR A 47 -6.14 -4.99 0.26
C THR A 47 -7.30 -4.00 0.33
N LEU A 48 -8.43 -4.32 -0.31
CA LEU A 48 -9.63 -3.49 -0.17
C LEU A 48 -10.21 -3.73 1.23
N GLN A 49 -10.26 -2.68 2.04
CA GLN A 49 -10.83 -2.74 3.39
C GLN A 49 -12.35 -2.55 3.36
N GLY A 50 -12.87 -1.75 2.42
CA GLY A 50 -14.31 -1.53 2.28
C GLY A 50 -14.65 -0.34 1.40
N GLN A 51 -15.95 -0.02 1.36
CA GLN A 51 -16.49 1.16 0.68
C GLN A 51 -17.26 2.04 1.69
N VAL A 52 -17.18 3.34 1.51
CA VAL A 52 -17.84 4.36 2.33
C VAL A 52 -18.99 4.94 1.51
N LEU A 53 -20.18 4.34 1.64
CA LEU A 53 -21.36 4.71 0.85
C LEU A 53 -21.85 6.13 1.13
N ARG A 54 -21.67 6.61 2.37
CA ARG A 54 -22.07 7.97 2.80
C ARG A 54 -21.12 9.07 2.32
N ASN A 55 -20.13 8.73 1.52
CA ASN A 55 -19.24 9.68 0.86
C ASN A 55 -19.50 9.61 -0.64
N PHE A 56 -20.35 10.49 -1.19
CA PHE A 56 -20.80 10.41 -2.59
C PHE A 56 -19.84 11.12 -3.55
N PRO A 57 -19.38 10.47 -4.65
CA PRO A 57 -19.62 9.08 -5.04
C PRO A 57 -18.88 8.09 -4.10
N PRO A 58 -19.39 6.87 -3.84
CA PRO A 58 -18.86 5.96 -2.82
C PRO A 58 -17.33 5.78 -2.85
N ALA A 59 -16.65 6.21 -1.79
CA ALA A 59 -15.21 6.04 -1.67
C ALA A 59 -14.83 4.59 -1.36
N ARG A 60 -13.73 4.09 -1.92
CA ARG A 60 -13.11 2.80 -1.58
C ARG A 60 -11.90 3.03 -0.70
N VAL A 61 -11.78 2.27 0.38
CA VAL A 61 -10.63 2.33 1.30
C VAL A 61 -9.75 1.11 1.08
N TYR A 62 -8.47 1.35 0.81
CA TYR A 62 -7.44 0.34 0.69
C TYR A 62 -6.52 0.37 1.90
N LYS A 63 -6.30 -0.78 2.51
CA LYS A 63 -5.25 -1.01 3.50
C LYS A 63 -3.99 -1.48 2.79
N ILE A 64 -2.93 -0.69 2.85
CA ILE A 64 -1.64 -0.93 2.20
C ILE A 64 -0.61 -1.23 3.28
N VAL A 65 -0.18 -2.49 3.37
CA VAL A 65 0.70 -2.98 4.43
C VAL A 65 2.12 -3.17 3.91
N ARG A 66 3.14 -2.72 4.66
CA ARG A 66 4.55 -3.03 4.39
C ARG A 66 4.79 -4.51 4.71
N ARG A 67 5.22 -5.28 3.71
CA ARG A 67 5.59 -6.70 3.90
C ARG A 67 6.73 -6.77 4.91
N ARG A 68 6.66 -7.76 5.79
CA ARG A 68 7.83 -8.12 6.60
C ARG A 68 8.84 -8.77 5.66
N PRO A 69 10.14 -8.46 5.76
CA PRO A 69 11.14 -9.25 5.08
C PRO A 69 10.97 -10.70 5.51
N ILE A 70 11.04 -11.62 4.55
CA ILE A 70 11.09 -13.05 4.87
C ILE A 70 12.40 -13.21 5.63
N LYS A 71 12.34 -13.45 6.94
CA LYS A 71 13.52 -13.91 7.68
C LYS A 71 13.85 -15.27 7.07
N SER A 72 14.91 -15.35 6.28
CA SER A 72 15.52 -16.65 5.97
C SER A 72 15.83 -17.31 7.31
N PRO A 73 15.40 -18.56 7.56
CA PRO A 73 15.90 -19.28 8.71
C PRO A 73 17.42 -19.34 8.52
N ALA A 74 18.14 -18.59 9.35
CA ALA A 74 19.59 -18.70 9.42
C ALA A 74 19.89 -20.17 9.67
N ALA A 75 20.76 -20.75 8.83
CA ALA A 75 21.22 -22.12 8.98
C ALA A 75 21.62 -22.33 10.44
N ALA A 76 20.84 -23.15 11.15
CA ALA A 76 21.22 -23.64 12.46
C ALA A 76 22.55 -24.37 12.26
N THR A 77 23.60 -23.82 12.84
CA THR A 77 24.92 -24.45 12.95
C THR A 77 24.88 -25.39 14.14
#